data_AF-A0A2E8CQC2-F1
#
_entry.id   AF-A0A2E8CQC2-F1
#
_cell.length_a   1.000
_cell.length_b   1.000
_cell.length_c   1.000
_cell.angle_alpha   90.00
_cell.angle_beta   90.00
_cell.angle_gamma   90.00
#
_symmetry.space_group_name_H-M   'P 1'
#
loop_
_entity.id
_entity.type
_entity.pdbx_description
1 polymer ?
#
loop_
_entity_poly.entity_id
_entity_poly.type
_entity_poly.pdbx_seq_one_letter_code
_entity_poly.pdbx_strand_id
1 'polypeptide(L)'
;MSRKPRKFNPHPFDYHEELTLNIESLTNLGQGVARVNDWVVFVTFSLPGETVRARVFRNSNTYSEADLVEVVAPSPDRVIPKCELFSQCGGCQYQNLSYNKQLEWKQRQVAELLGRMAGIEHEVDPVHPSPVTYSYRSKITPHFQRPNDGEMGPIGFLLFGRRQQIIDVKSCPIASETINQKLPQVRLEAKKKAAFYKKGATLLLRDSVSGYVCTDPTEMCEQMVGDLRFSFHAGEFFQNNPHILNEFAKHVREEALKGGDIDYLVDAYCGSGLFCLTAAREFKEAIGIEISESSIDWAHRNAKQNKIENCRFLQGDAANIFAEVSFDPAKTAVVIDPPRKGSSPEFLDQLIEFAPKRVVYVSCNPATQIRDLEHVKGHYRITRIKPFDLFPQTRHLECVVTLERK
;
A
#
# COMPACT_ATOMS: atom_id res chain seq x y z
N MET A 1 6.61 -27.55 -22.24
CA MET A 1 6.57 -26.22 -22.89
C MET A 1 5.12 -25.77 -23.02
N SER A 2 4.80 -24.54 -22.63
CA SER A 2 3.46 -23.95 -22.83
C SER A 2 3.13 -23.90 -24.34
N ARG A 3 1.94 -24.36 -24.74
CA ARG A 3 1.49 -24.34 -26.14
C ARG A 3 1.30 -22.89 -26.62
N LYS A 4 1.77 -22.56 -27.82
CA LYS A 4 1.57 -21.23 -28.44
C LYS A 4 0.09 -20.83 -28.38
N PRO A 5 -0.25 -19.64 -27.83
CA PRO A 5 -1.62 -19.16 -27.82
C PRO A 5 -2.17 -19.05 -29.24
N ARG A 6 -3.43 -19.48 -29.46
CA ARG A 6 -4.08 -19.45 -30.77
C ARG A 6 -4.09 -18.07 -31.45
N LYS A 7 -4.05 -16.99 -30.66
CA LYS A 7 -4.10 -15.59 -31.14
C LYS A 7 -2.81 -14.82 -30.86
N PHE A 8 -1.66 -15.50 -30.80
CA PHE A 8 -0.38 -14.81 -30.61
C PHE A 8 0.03 -14.04 -31.87
N ASN A 9 0.39 -12.76 -31.71
CA ASN A 9 0.98 -11.95 -32.76
C ASN A 9 2.50 -12.21 -32.83
N PRO A 10 3.05 -12.75 -33.93
CA PRO A 10 4.49 -13.03 -34.06
C PRO A 10 5.36 -11.82 -34.39
N HIS A 11 4.77 -10.63 -34.62
CA HIS A 11 5.54 -9.41 -34.81
C HIS A 11 5.74 -8.69 -33.47
N PRO A 12 6.96 -8.21 -33.12
CA PRO A 12 8.23 -8.39 -33.85
C PRO A 12 8.98 -9.68 -33.53
N PHE A 13 8.59 -10.39 -32.47
CA PHE A 13 9.30 -11.58 -32.02
C PHE A 13 8.41 -12.81 -32.03
N ASP A 14 8.99 -13.96 -32.34
CA ASP A 14 8.28 -15.22 -32.31
C ASP A 14 7.90 -15.63 -30.88
N TYR A 15 6.90 -16.52 -30.77
CA TYR A 15 6.49 -17.02 -29.47
C TYR A 15 7.62 -17.82 -28.84
N HIS A 16 8.05 -17.40 -27.65
CA HIS A 16 9.19 -17.93 -26.93
C HIS A 16 10.55 -17.69 -27.60
N GLU A 17 10.66 -16.71 -28.49
CA GLU A 17 11.97 -16.22 -28.91
C GLU A 17 12.75 -15.72 -27.68
N GLU A 18 14.01 -16.16 -27.55
CA GLU A 18 14.91 -15.72 -26.49
C GLU A 18 15.80 -14.60 -26.98
N LEU A 19 15.77 -13.47 -26.27
CA LEU A 19 16.51 -12.26 -26.57
C LEU A 19 17.53 -12.01 -25.46
N THR A 20 18.72 -11.53 -25.83
CA THR A 20 19.66 -10.92 -24.88
C THR A 20 19.40 -9.43 -24.84
N LEU A 21 18.97 -8.92 -23.68
CA LEU A 21 18.48 -7.56 -23.50
C LEU A 21 19.27 -6.83 -22.42
N ASN A 22 19.55 -5.55 -22.65
CA ASN A 22 20.04 -4.64 -21.61
C ASN A 22 18.86 -3.91 -21.00
N ILE A 23 18.76 -3.94 -19.67
CA ILE A 23 17.67 -3.31 -18.94
C ILE A 23 18.06 -1.86 -18.60
N GLU A 24 17.31 -0.91 -19.12
CA GLU A 24 17.59 0.53 -19.02
C GLU A 24 16.96 1.16 -17.78
N SER A 25 15.74 0.71 -17.42
CA SER A 25 14.93 1.31 -16.37
C SER A 25 13.88 0.32 -15.86
N LEU A 26 13.03 0.79 -14.94
CA LEU A 26 11.88 0.05 -14.43
C LEU A 26 10.59 0.81 -14.74
N THR A 27 9.47 0.09 -14.82
CA THR A 27 8.13 0.69 -14.81
C THR A 27 7.65 0.93 -13.38
N ASN A 28 6.55 1.68 -13.20
CA ASN A 28 5.86 1.83 -11.91
C ASN A 28 5.28 0.51 -11.36
N LEU A 29 5.25 -0.55 -12.19
CA LEU A 29 4.88 -1.90 -11.79
C LEU A 29 6.08 -2.75 -11.36
N GLY A 30 7.30 -2.20 -11.46
CA GLY A 30 8.53 -2.91 -11.13
C GLY A 30 9.02 -3.86 -12.23
N GLN A 31 8.63 -3.63 -13.49
CA GLN A 31 9.10 -4.44 -14.62
C GLN A 31 10.30 -3.74 -15.27
N GLY A 32 11.34 -4.50 -15.60
CA GLY A 32 12.48 -3.98 -16.36
C GLY A 32 12.06 -3.56 -17.76
N VAL A 33 12.65 -2.49 -18.25
CA VAL A 33 12.41 -1.93 -19.58
C VAL A 33 13.67 -2.09 -20.40
N ALA A 34 13.57 -2.79 -21.52
CA ALA A 34 14.61 -2.88 -22.54
C ALA A 34 14.09 -2.36 -23.87
N ARG A 35 15.00 -2.04 -24.80
CA ARG A 35 14.66 -1.66 -26.17
C ARG A 35 15.43 -2.49 -27.20
N VAL A 36 14.75 -2.87 -28.27
CA VAL A 36 15.34 -3.51 -29.45
C VAL A 36 14.86 -2.74 -30.68
N ASN A 37 15.74 -1.98 -31.33
CA ASN A 37 15.38 -1.11 -32.47
C ASN A 37 14.15 -0.23 -32.15
N ASP A 38 14.22 0.52 -31.05
CA ASP A 38 13.14 1.35 -30.48
C ASP A 38 11.89 0.60 -29.97
N TRP A 39 11.78 -0.71 -30.19
CA TRP A 39 10.68 -1.52 -29.67
C TRP A 39 10.87 -1.83 -28.18
N VAL A 40 9.85 -1.52 -27.37
CA VAL A 40 9.90 -1.71 -25.91
C VAL A 40 9.64 -3.17 -25.55
N VAL A 41 10.49 -3.74 -24.70
CA VAL A 41 10.32 -5.08 -24.13
C VAL A 41 10.31 -4.99 -22.60
N PHE A 42 9.21 -5.43 -21.99
CA PHE A 42 9.09 -5.52 -20.54
C PHE A 42 9.56 -6.88 -20.03
N VAL A 43 10.49 -6.87 -19.07
CA VAL A 43 11.08 -8.08 -18.48
C VAL A 43 10.89 -8.03 -16.96
N THR A 44 9.97 -8.85 -16.45
CA THR A 44 9.65 -8.87 -15.01
C THR A 44 10.83 -9.44 -14.20
N PHE A 45 11.06 -8.93 -12.99
CA PHE A 45 12.12 -9.37 -12.06
C PHE A 45 13.57 -9.13 -12.55
N SER A 46 13.72 -8.34 -13.60
CA SER A 46 15.00 -7.76 -14.02
C SER A 46 15.16 -6.34 -13.50
N LEU A 47 16.40 -5.86 -13.40
CA LEU A 47 16.77 -4.58 -12.80
C LEU A 47 17.57 -3.71 -13.76
N PRO A 48 17.55 -2.37 -13.60
CA PRO A 48 18.35 -1.47 -14.42
C PRO A 48 19.85 -1.78 -14.31
N GLY A 49 20.54 -1.70 -15.44
CA GLY A 49 21.96 -2.03 -15.55
C GLY A 49 22.26 -3.51 -15.79
N GLU A 50 21.23 -4.37 -15.89
CA GLU A 50 21.42 -5.79 -16.17
C GLU A 50 21.48 -6.10 -17.65
N THR A 51 22.28 -7.11 -17.99
CA THR A 51 22.09 -7.88 -19.23
C THR A 51 21.39 -9.19 -18.88
N VAL A 52 20.26 -9.47 -19.53
CA VAL A 52 19.42 -10.63 -19.24
C VAL A 52 19.11 -11.41 -20.51
N ARG A 53 18.95 -12.73 -20.37
CA ARG A 53 18.25 -13.54 -21.37
C ARG A 53 16.76 -13.57 -21.01
N ALA A 54 15.91 -13.12 -21.92
CA ALA A 54 14.47 -13.03 -21.71
C ALA A 54 13.72 -13.74 -22.83
N ARG A 55 12.60 -14.38 -22.50
CA ARG A 55 11.78 -15.18 -23.43
C ARG A 55 10.45 -14.48 -23.68
N VAL A 56 10.18 -14.08 -24.91
CA VAL A 56 8.94 -13.36 -25.26
C VAL A 56 7.73 -14.29 -25.16
N PHE A 57 6.72 -13.89 -24.39
CA PHE A 57 5.45 -14.64 -24.29
C PHE A 57 4.26 -13.86 -24.83
N ARG A 58 4.40 -12.55 -25.07
CA ARG A 58 3.34 -11.69 -25.63
C ARG A 58 3.91 -10.53 -26.42
N ASN A 59 3.31 -10.27 -27.59
CA ASN A 59 3.47 -9.01 -28.31
C ASN A 59 2.14 -8.24 -28.33
N SER A 60 2.22 -6.96 -27.98
CA SER A 60 1.17 -5.96 -28.15
C SER A 60 1.48 -5.09 -29.37
N ASN A 61 0.68 -4.06 -29.62
CA ASN A 61 0.89 -3.17 -30.78
C ASN A 61 2.13 -2.27 -30.66
N THR A 62 2.60 -1.99 -29.44
CA THR A 62 3.68 -1.02 -29.18
C THR A 62 4.77 -1.54 -28.25
N TYR A 63 4.64 -2.77 -27.74
CA TYR A 63 5.59 -3.36 -26.81
C TYR A 63 5.45 -4.89 -26.77
N SER A 64 6.46 -5.56 -26.22
CA SER A 64 6.44 -6.99 -25.90
C SER A 64 6.58 -7.23 -24.39
N GLU A 65 6.09 -8.37 -23.91
CA GLU A 65 6.30 -8.86 -22.56
C GLU A 65 7.09 -10.17 -22.63
N ALA A 66 8.11 -10.27 -21.78
CA ALA A 66 9.02 -11.41 -21.73
C ALA A 66 9.25 -11.89 -20.29
N ASP A 67 9.42 -13.20 -20.16
CA ASP A 67 9.83 -13.85 -18.92
C ASP A 67 11.35 -13.76 -18.78
N LEU A 68 11.85 -13.44 -17.59
CA LEU A 68 13.28 -13.53 -17.28
C LEU A 68 13.70 -15.01 -17.28
N VAL A 69 14.64 -15.37 -18.15
CA VAL A 69 15.20 -16.74 -18.21
C VAL A 69 16.48 -16.81 -17.39
N GLU A 70 17.38 -15.85 -17.57
CA GLU A 70 18.68 -15.80 -16.91
C GLU A 70 19.16 -14.34 -16.77
N VAL A 71 19.84 -14.04 -15.67
CA VAL A 71 20.61 -12.80 -15.52
C VAL A 71 22.04 -13.10 -15.96
N VAL A 72 22.42 -12.60 -17.13
CA VAL A 72 23.74 -12.85 -17.75
C VAL A 72 24.80 -11.97 -17.09
N ALA A 73 24.48 -10.69 -16.87
CA ALA A 73 25.30 -9.76 -16.10
C ALA A 73 24.40 -9.04 -15.08
N PRO A 74 24.59 -9.29 -13.77
CA PRO A 74 23.75 -8.70 -12.74
C PRO A 74 24.09 -7.24 -12.48
N SER A 75 23.08 -6.47 -12.06
CA SER A 75 23.26 -5.12 -11.53
C SER A 75 24.00 -5.20 -10.19
N PRO A 76 24.85 -4.23 -9.83
CA PRO A 76 25.47 -4.17 -8.50
C PRO A 76 24.44 -4.09 -7.36
N ASP A 77 23.22 -3.63 -7.65
CA ASP A 77 22.13 -3.55 -6.69
C ASP A 77 21.31 -4.85 -6.59
N ARG A 78 21.62 -5.89 -7.39
CA ARG A 78 20.91 -7.18 -7.28
C ARG A 78 21.29 -7.88 -5.98
N VAL A 79 20.28 -8.30 -5.23
CA VAL A 79 20.43 -9.13 -4.04
C VAL A 79 19.68 -10.45 -4.20
N ILE A 80 20.01 -11.44 -3.39
CA ILE A 80 19.31 -12.72 -3.37
C ILE A 80 17.99 -12.55 -2.59
N PRO A 81 16.83 -12.83 -3.20
CA PRO A 81 15.54 -12.79 -2.50
C PRO A 81 15.50 -13.76 -1.31
N LYS A 82 14.97 -13.33 -0.17
CA LYS A 82 14.74 -14.22 0.99
C LYS A 82 13.59 -15.21 0.78
N CYS A 83 12.62 -14.88 -0.07
CA CYS A 83 11.48 -15.75 -0.34
C CYS A 83 11.77 -16.69 -1.51
N GLU A 84 11.70 -17.99 -1.27
CA GLU A 84 11.84 -19.03 -2.30
C GLU A 84 10.75 -18.94 -3.40
N LEU A 85 9.61 -18.32 -3.07
CA LEU A 85 8.50 -18.10 -4.00
C LEU A 85 8.59 -16.76 -4.73
N PHE A 86 9.65 -15.97 -4.49
CA PHE A 86 9.88 -14.75 -5.27
C PHE A 86 9.99 -15.10 -6.75
N SER A 87 9.52 -14.21 -7.63
CA SER A 87 9.25 -14.42 -9.06
C SER A 87 8.00 -15.25 -9.42
N GLN A 88 7.43 -16.01 -8.48
CA GLN A 88 6.22 -16.82 -8.72
C GLN A 88 5.00 -16.31 -7.96
N CYS A 89 5.17 -15.85 -6.72
CA CYS A 89 4.11 -15.23 -5.92
C CYS A 89 3.89 -13.78 -6.36
N GLY A 90 2.62 -13.37 -6.54
CA GLY A 90 2.26 -12.00 -6.91
C GLY A 90 2.46 -10.93 -5.83
N GLY A 91 2.97 -11.31 -4.64
CA GLY A 91 3.02 -10.42 -3.47
C GLY A 91 4.14 -9.39 -3.47
N CYS A 92 5.35 -9.74 -3.93
CA CYS A 92 6.54 -8.89 -3.86
C CYS A 92 7.14 -8.67 -5.25
N GLN A 93 7.69 -7.47 -5.49
CA GLN A 93 8.27 -7.08 -6.78
C GLN A 93 9.77 -6.80 -6.68
N TYR A 94 10.29 -6.48 -5.49
CA TYR A 94 11.64 -5.93 -5.33
C TYR A 94 12.55 -6.73 -4.38
N GLN A 95 12.23 -7.97 -4.01
CA GLN A 95 13.13 -8.74 -3.13
C GLN A 95 14.50 -9.03 -3.76
N ASN A 96 14.64 -8.89 -5.08
CA ASN A 96 15.91 -8.99 -5.79
C ASN A 96 16.67 -7.67 -5.88
N LEU A 97 16.14 -6.56 -5.35
CA LEU A 97 16.74 -5.23 -5.40
C LEU A 97 17.20 -4.79 -4.00
N SER A 98 18.41 -4.25 -3.89
CA SER A 98 18.96 -3.72 -2.63
C SER A 98 17.99 -2.70 -2.02
N TYR A 99 17.82 -2.71 -0.70
CA TYR A 99 16.77 -1.91 -0.06
C TYR A 99 16.95 -0.41 -0.29
N ASN A 100 18.18 0.09 -0.23
CA ASN A 100 18.49 1.50 -0.55
C ASN A 100 18.02 1.84 -1.97
N LYS A 101 18.24 0.95 -2.94
CA LYS A 101 17.79 1.16 -4.30
C LYS A 101 16.27 1.06 -4.46
N GLN A 102 15.58 0.29 -3.62
CA GLN A 102 14.11 0.33 -3.55
C GLN A 102 13.60 1.71 -3.15
N LEU A 103 14.23 2.34 -2.15
CA LEU A 103 13.85 3.68 -1.68
C LEU A 103 14.08 4.73 -2.77
N GLU A 104 15.27 4.75 -3.38
CA GLU A 104 15.58 5.64 -4.50
C GLU A 104 14.57 5.46 -5.65
N TRP A 105 14.26 4.20 -6.00
CA TRP A 105 13.31 3.89 -7.06
C TRP A 105 11.89 4.36 -6.73
N LYS A 106 11.44 4.21 -5.48
CA LYS A 106 10.15 4.70 -5.01
C LYS A 106 10.06 6.23 -5.02
N GLN A 107 11.10 6.93 -4.58
CA GLN A 107 11.19 8.39 -4.66
C GLN A 107 11.06 8.86 -6.11
N ARG A 108 11.85 8.27 -7.01
CA ARG A 108 11.84 8.59 -8.43
C ARG A 108 10.47 8.37 -9.06
N GLN A 109 9.77 7.28 -8.73
CA GLN A 109 8.41 7.03 -9.24
C GLN A 109 7.44 8.15 -8.86
N VAL A 110 7.48 8.62 -7.61
CA VAL A 110 6.61 9.72 -7.16
C VAL A 110 6.95 11.01 -7.91
N ALA A 111 8.24 11.34 -8.03
CA ALA A 111 8.69 12.52 -8.77
C ALA A 111 8.29 12.49 -10.26
N GLU A 112 8.47 11.36 -10.94
CA GLU A 112 8.10 11.20 -12.34
C GLU A 112 6.58 11.29 -12.54
N LEU A 113 5.79 10.73 -11.62
CA LEU A 113 4.33 10.82 -11.67
C LEU A 113 3.85 12.27 -11.50
N LEU A 114 4.36 12.99 -10.51
CA LEU A 114 3.99 14.39 -10.24
C LEU A 114 4.34 15.31 -11.42
N GLY A 115 5.56 15.19 -11.94
CA GLY A 115 6.02 16.02 -13.05
C GLY A 115 5.25 15.75 -14.34
N ARG A 116 5.03 14.47 -14.71
CA ARG A 116 4.39 14.13 -15.99
C ARG A 116 2.88 14.32 -15.99
N MET A 117 2.19 14.05 -14.87
CA MET A 117 0.72 14.00 -14.86
C MET A 117 0.07 15.32 -14.46
N ALA A 118 0.73 16.15 -13.65
CA ALA A 118 0.14 17.37 -13.11
C ALA A 118 0.95 18.64 -13.40
N GLY A 119 2.14 18.52 -13.98
CA GLY A 119 3.05 19.66 -14.12
C GLY A 119 3.43 20.28 -12.77
N ILE A 120 3.33 19.50 -11.69
CA ILE A 120 3.71 19.92 -10.35
C ILE A 120 5.23 19.80 -10.25
N GLU A 121 5.91 20.93 -10.33
CA GLU A 121 7.35 21.05 -10.11
C GLU A 121 7.61 21.30 -8.61
N HIS A 122 7.66 20.22 -7.84
CA HIS A 122 8.07 20.25 -6.44
C HIS A 122 9.04 19.10 -6.17
N GLU A 123 10.09 19.37 -5.40
CA GLU A 123 11.04 18.35 -4.98
C GLU A 123 10.34 17.29 -4.10
N VAL A 124 10.65 16.01 -4.36
CA VAL A 124 10.18 14.89 -3.56
C VAL A 124 11.28 14.52 -2.58
N ASP A 125 11.00 14.61 -1.27
CA ASP A 125 11.95 14.21 -0.24
C ASP A 125 12.34 12.73 -0.37
N PRO A 126 13.53 12.32 0.14
CA PRO A 126 13.90 10.91 0.24
C PRO A 126 12.82 10.10 0.95
N VAL A 127 12.54 8.88 0.49
CA VAL A 127 11.54 8.00 1.13
C VAL A 127 11.96 7.70 2.56
N HIS A 128 11.05 7.90 3.51
CA HIS A 128 11.27 7.47 4.89
C HIS A 128 11.29 5.94 4.96
N PRO A 129 12.40 5.31 5.38
CA PRO A 129 12.53 3.87 5.38
C PRO A 129 11.66 3.22 6.45
N SER A 130 11.15 2.02 6.18
CA SER A 130 10.70 1.11 7.24
C SER A 130 11.87 0.71 8.14
N PRO A 131 11.69 0.69 9.48
CA PRO A 131 12.69 0.19 10.42
C PRO A 131 13.06 -1.28 10.20
N VAL A 132 12.12 -2.07 9.67
CA VAL A 132 12.32 -3.48 9.30
C VAL A 132 11.84 -3.75 7.89
N THR A 133 12.57 -4.58 7.15
CA THR A 133 12.31 -4.84 5.72
C THR A 133 11.69 -6.21 5.44
N TYR A 134 11.62 -7.04 6.47
CA TYR A 134 11.00 -8.37 6.53
C TYR A 134 10.29 -8.49 7.89
N SER A 135 9.45 -9.51 8.06
CA SER A 135 8.66 -9.74 9.28
C SER A 135 7.77 -8.57 9.72
N TYR A 136 7.51 -7.60 8.83
CA TYR A 136 6.82 -6.37 9.18
C TYR A 136 5.30 -6.48 9.04
N ARG A 137 4.80 -7.42 8.23
CA ARG A 137 3.41 -7.43 7.80
C ARG A 137 2.53 -8.14 8.84
N SER A 138 1.73 -7.35 9.55
CA SER A 138 0.82 -7.81 10.62
C SER A 138 -0.51 -8.39 10.14
N LYS A 139 -0.77 -8.42 8.82
CA LYS A 139 -1.96 -9.08 8.22
C LYS A 139 -1.62 -9.78 6.92
N ILE A 140 -2.01 -11.05 6.83
CA ILE A 140 -2.07 -11.77 5.56
C ILE A 140 -3.40 -12.47 5.41
N THR A 141 -3.81 -12.66 4.15
CA THR A 141 -5.08 -13.29 3.79
C THR A 141 -4.87 -14.36 2.73
N PRO A 142 -4.21 -15.49 3.01
CA PRO A 142 -4.04 -16.55 2.03
C PRO A 142 -5.41 -17.14 1.62
N HIS A 143 -5.53 -17.47 0.35
CA HIS A 143 -6.75 -17.96 -0.30
C HIS A 143 -6.57 -19.41 -0.76
N PHE A 144 -7.68 -20.10 -0.97
CA PHE A 144 -7.72 -21.38 -1.67
C PHE A 144 -8.95 -21.47 -2.56
N GLN A 145 -8.86 -22.27 -3.63
CA GLN A 145 -10.00 -22.57 -4.51
C GLN A 145 -10.88 -23.65 -3.88
N ARG A 146 -12.11 -23.81 -4.38
CA ARG A 146 -13.00 -24.89 -3.92
C ARG A 146 -12.25 -26.25 -3.93
N PRO A 147 -12.27 -27.01 -2.84
CA PRO A 147 -11.72 -28.37 -2.81
C PRO A 147 -12.41 -29.30 -3.83
N ASN A 148 -11.64 -30.17 -4.47
CA ASN A 148 -12.15 -31.19 -5.39
C ASN A 148 -12.17 -32.53 -4.65
N ASP A 149 -13.32 -33.18 -4.59
CA ASP A 149 -13.50 -34.50 -3.93
C ASP A 149 -12.96 -34.58 -2.48
N GLY A 150 -13.03 -33.46 -1.75
CA GLY A 150 -12.54 -33.36 -0.37
C GLY A 150 -11.03 -33.14 -0.27
N GLU A 151 -10.30 -33.04 -1.38
CA GLU A 151 -8.88 -32.69 -1.41
C GLU A 151 -8.68 -31.18 -1.58
N MET A 152 -7.91 -30.60 -0.66
CA MET A 152 -7.56 -29.18 -0.67
C MET A 152 -6.34 -28.95 -1.57
N GLY A 153 -6.49 -28.05 -2.54
CA GLY A 153 -5.39 -27.58 -3.37
C GLY A 153 -4.43 -26.62 -2.64
N PRO A 154 -3.65 -25.82 -3.39
CA PRO A 154 -2.78 -24.79 -2.83
C PRO A 154 -3.53 -23.81 -1.93
N ILE A 155 -2.92 -23.46 -0.80
CA ILE A 155 -3.38 -22.37 0.08
C ILE A 155 -2.29 -21.29 0.03
N GLY A 156 -2.62 -20.08 -0.39
CA GLY A 156 -1.61 -19.03 -0.52
C GLY A 156 -2.10 -17.81 -1.30
N PHE A 157 -1.26 -17.28 -2.18
CA PHE A 157 -1.56 -16.04 -2.91
C PHE A 157 -1.69 -16.32 -4.40
N LEU A 158 -2.12 -15.31 -5.17
CA LEU A 158 -2.18 -15.41 -6.62
C LEU A 158 -0.77 -15.62 -7.19
N LEU A 159 -0.67 -16.55 -8.14
CA LEU A 159 0.52 -16.68 -8.98
C LEU A 159 0.69 -15.40 -9.79
N PHE A 160 1.94 -14.93 -9.89
CA PHE A 160 2.29 -13.73 -10.65
C PHE A 160 1.76 -13.82 -12.09
N GLY A 161 1.14 -12.74 -12.57
CA GLY A 161 0.54 -12.67 -13.91
C GLY A 161 -0.73 -13.52 -14.11
N ARG A 162 -1.25 -14.21 -13.08
CA ARG A 162 -2.47 -15.03 -13.18
C ARG A 162 -3.58 -14.50 -12.31
N ARG A 163 -4.82 -14.59 -12.80
CA ARG A 163 -6.01 -14.05 -12.13
C ARG A 163 -6.70 -15.03 -11.17
N GLN A 164 -6.48 -16.33 -11.35
CA GLN A 164 -7.22 -17.36 -10.62
C GLN A 164 -6.32 -18.44 -10.02
N GLN A 165 -5.09 -18.59 -10.50
CA GLN A 165 -4.17 -19.63 -10.02
C GLN A 165 -3.53 -19.21 -8.71
N ILE A 166 -3.52 -20.13 -7.75
CA ILE A 166 -2.96 -19.93 -6.41
C ILE A 166 -1.65 -20.70 -6.30
N ILE A 167 -0.62 -20.05 -5.79
CA ILE A 167 0.63 -20.70 -5.38
C ILE A 167 0.54 -21.11 -3.92
N ASP A 168 1.05 -22.29 -3.58
CA ASP A 168 1.03 -22.77 -2.19
C ASP A 168 2.08 -22.03 -1.37
N VAL A 169 1.65 -21.34 -0.32
CA VAL A 169 2.52 -20.51 0.53
C VAL A 169 2.56 -21.12 1.92
N LYS A 170 3.69 -21.77 2.24
CA LYS A 170 3.92 -22.41 3.55
C LYS A 170 4.43 -21.43 4.60
N SER A 171 5.19 -20.41 4.17
CA SER A 171 5.69 -19.30 4.97
C SER A 171 5.85 -18.07 4.07
N CYS A 172 5.88 -16.88 4.67
CA CYS A 172 6.01 -15.61 3.98
C CYS A 172 7.01 -14.71 4.72
N PRO A 173 8.23 -14.49 4.21
CA PRO A 173 9.27 -13.73 4.92
C PRO A 173 8.91 -12.28 5.28
N ILE A 174 7.92 -11.68 4.61
CA ILE A 174 7.45 -10.34 4.96
C ILE A 174 6.34 -10.35 6.01
N ALA A 175 5.66 -11.48 6.22
CA ALA A 175 4.67 -11.65 7.29
C ALA A 175 5.38 -11.76 8.64
N SER A 176 4.75 -11.27 9.71
CA SER A 176 5.33 -11.36 11.05
C SER A 176 5.64 -12.80 11.46
N GLU A 177 6.56 -12.95 12.40
CA GLU A 177 7.02 -14.27 12.86
C GLU A 177 5.88 -15.06 13.50
N THR A 178 5.04 -14.41 14.30
CA THR A 178 3.85 -15.01 14.92
C THR A 178 2.87 -15.55 13.88
N ILE A 179 2.64 -14.81 12.79
CA ILE A 179 1.84 -15.27 11.64
C ILE A 179 2.48 -16.51 11.02
N ASN A 180 3.80 -16.49 10.77
CA ASN A 180 4.50 -17.64 10.17
C ASN A 180 4.49 -18.88 11.08
N GLN A 181 4.51 -18.70 12.41
CA GLN A 181 4.35 -19.79 13.38
C GLN A 181 2.93 -20.35 13.40
N LYS A 182 1.90 -19.49 13.26
CA LYS A 182 0.48 -19.91 13.28
C LYS A 182 0.01 -20.51 11.96
N LEU A 183 0.55 -20.05 10.83
CA LEU A 183 0.10 -20.41 9.47
C LEU A 183 0.03 -21.93 9.21
N PRO A 184 1.02 -22.77 9.60
CA PRO A 184 0.93 -24.22 9.41
C PRO A 184 -0.30 -24.86 10.08
N GLN A 185 -0.63 -24.42 11.30
CA GLN A 185 -1.80 -24.92 12.02
C GLN A 185 -3.09 -24.53 11.30
N VAL A 186 -3.25 -23.25 10.94
CA VAL A 186 -4.44 -22.74 10.25
C VAL A 186 -4.65 -23.44 8.90
N ARG A 187 -3.56 -23.70 8.17
CA ARG A 187 -3.59 -24.49 6.93
C ARG A 187 -4.07 -25.92 7.18
N LEU A 188 -3.56 -26.59 8.22
CA LEU A 188 -3.96 -27.95 8.56
C LEU A 188 -5.45 -28.03 8.93
N GLU A 189 -5.95 -27.06 9.71
CA GLU A 189 -7.36 -26.97 10.09
C GLU A 189 -8.27 -26.75 8.87
N ALA A 190 -7.88 -25.87 7.95
CA ALA A 190 -8.60 -25.67 6.69
C ALA A 190 -8.63 -26.96 5.85
N LYS A 191 -7.51 -27.69 5.76
CA LYS A 191 -7.43 -28.97 5.05
C LYS A 191 -8.31 -30.05 5.69
N LYS A 192 -8.35 -30.16 7.02
CA LYS A 192 -9.25 -31.09 7.73
C LYS A 192 -10.73 -30.81 7.45
N LYS A 193 -11.07 -29.54 7.17
CA LYS A 193 -12.43 -29.10 6.83
C LYS A 193 -12.72 -29.09 5.33
N ALA A 194 -11.82 -29.62 4.48
CA ALA A 194 -11.93 -29.54 3.02
C ALA A 194 -13.29 -30.00 2.47
N ALA A 195 -13.82 -31.12 2.95
CA ALA A 195 -15.13 -31.65 2.52
C ALA A 195 -16.33 -30.71 2.79
N PHE A 196 -16.20 -29.77 3.73
CA PHE A 196 -17.27 -28.82 4.09
C PHE A 196 -17.26 -27.55 3.24
N TYR A 197 -16.15 -27.23 2.56
CA TYR A 197 -16.07 -26.03 1.73
C TYR A 197 -16.77 -26.24 0.37
N LYS A 198 -17.90 -25.53 0.17
CA LYS A 198 -18.64 -25.53 -1.11
C LYS A 198 -18.08 -24.56 -2.14
N LYS A 199 -17.22 -23.64 -1.72
CA LYS A 199 -16.54 -22.61 -2.53
C LYS A 199 -15.12 -22.39 -2.01
N GLY A 200 -14.29 -21.70 -2.78
CA GLY A 200 -13.01 -21.20 -2.28
C GLY A 200 -13.22 -20.19 -1.14
N ALA A 201 -12.20 -20.03 -0.30
CA ALA A 201 -12.27 -19.11 0.83
C ALA A 201 -10.94 -18.40 1.07
N THR A 202 -11.00 -17.41 1.96
CA THR A 202 -9.87 -16.62 2.45
C THR A 202 -9.66 -16.96 3.91
N LEU A 203 -8.43 -17.29 4.28
CA LEU A 203 -8.02 -17.45 5.67
C LEU A 203 -7.45 -16.11 6.13
N LEU A 204 -7.95 -15.57 7.24
CA LEU A 204 -7.41 -14.36 7.85
C LEU A 204 -6.32 -14.76 8.86
N LEU A 205 -5.18 -14.07 8.84
CA LEU A 205 -4.20 -14.10 9.92
C LEU A 205 -3.81 -12.65 10.22
N ARG A 206 -4.15 -12.17 11.41
CA ARG A 206 -3.81 -10.82 11.89
C ARG A 206 -3.03 -10.94 13.19
N ASP A 207 -1.81 -10.41 13.22
CA ASP A 207 -0.95 -10.34 14.39
C ASP A 207 -1.48 -9.27 15.36
N SER A 208 -1.53 -9.62 16.64
CA SER A 208 -1.98 -8.76 17.73
C SER A 208 -0.88 -8.57 18.77
N VAL A 209 -0.91 -7.47 19.51
CA VAL A 209 0.13 -7.09 20.51
C VAL A 209 0.46 -8.19 21.53
N SER A 210 -0.47 -9.12 21.80
CA SER A 210 -0.26 -10.26 22.70
C SER A 210 0.63 -11.39 22.14
N GLY A 211 1.09 -11.28 20.88
CA GLY A 211 1.74 -12.38 20.16
C GLY A 211 0.76 -13.45 19.67
N TYR A 212 -0.54 -13.21 19.87
CA TYR A 212 -1.62 -14.02 19.36
C TYR A 212 -2.01 -13.59 17.94
N VAL A 213 -2.40 -14.57 17.12
CA VAL A 213 -2.84 -14.33 15.74
C VAL A 213 -4.35 -14.56 15.64
N CYS A 214 -5.09 -13.49 15.41
CA CYS A 214 -6.52 -13.54 15.17
C CYS A 214 -6.82 -14.17 13.81
N THR A 215 -7.80 -15.07 13.77
CA THR A 215 -8.19 -15.78 12.54
C THR A 215 -9.68 -15.63 12.20
N ASP A 216 -10.47 -15.15 13.16
CA ASP A 216 -11.86 -14.75 12.93
C ASP A 216 -11.89 -13.25 12.60
N PRO A 217 -12.52 -12.82 11.48
CA PRO A 217 -12.61 -11.41 11.12
C PRO A 217 -13.33 -10.53 12.15
N THR A 218 -14.16 -11.12 13.01
CA THR A 218 -14.91 -10.42 14.06
C THR A 218 -14.19 -10.43 15.42
N GLU A 219 -13.07 -11.13 15.53
CA GLU A 219 -12.26 -11.12 16.75
C GLU A 219 -11.60 -9.76 16.93
N MET A 220 -11.52 -9.30 18.18
CA MET A 220 -10.79 -8.08 18.52
C MET A 220 -9.28 -8.31 18.37
N CYS A 221 -8.63 -7.43 17.62
CA CYS A 221 -7.20 -7.36 17.46
C CYS A 221 -6.69 -6.04 18.02
N GLU A 222 -5.46 -6.01 18.52
CA GLU A 222 -4.84 -4.80 19.05
C GLU A 222 -3.50 -4.51 18.37
N GLN A 223 -3.18 -3.22 18.25
CA GLN A 223 -1.90 -2.73 17.75
C GLN A 223 -1.41 -1.56 18.59
N MET A 224 -0.11 -1.53 18.89
CA MET A 224 0.55 -0.35 19.47
C MET A 224 1.01 0.60 18.37
N VAL A 225 0.79 1.90 18.57
CA VAL A 225 1.38 2.99 17.79
C VAL A 225 1.93 4.02 18.79
N GLY A 226 3.26 4.04 18.95
CA GLY A 226 3.87 4.80 20.05
C GLY A 226 3.45 4.25 21.41
N ASP A 227 2.96 5.12 22.28
CA ASP A 227 2.38 4.79 23.59
C ASP A 227 0.89 4.43 23.54
N LEU A 228 0.25 4.57 22.37
CA LEU A 228 -1.20 4.37 22.22
C LEU A 228 -1.54 2.95 21.77
N ARG A 229 -2.62 2.41 22.34
CA ARG A 229 -3.17 1.09 21.99
C ARG A 229 -4.44 1.26 21.16
N PHE A 230 -4.43 0.70 19.95
CA PHE A 230 -5.56 0.69 19.03
C PHE A 230 -6.17 -0.70 18.96
N SER A 231 -7.46 -0.78 19.22
CA SER A 231 -8.28 -1.98 19.12
C SER A 231 -9.23 -1.84 17.93
N PHE A 232 -9.41 -2.92 17.19
CA PHE A 232 -10.26 -3.01 15.99
C PHE A 232 -10.63 -4.47 15.71
N HIS A 233 -11.61 -4.74 14.86
CA HIS A 233 -11.87 -6.10 14.43
C HIS A 233 -10.80 -6.60 13.45
N ALA A 234 -10.32 -7.83 13.59
CA ALA A 234 -9.21 -8.36 12.79
C ALA A 234 -9.48 -8.32 11.26
N GLY A 235 -10.76 -8.37 10.86
CA GLY A 235 -11.23 -8.23 9.49
C GLY A 235 -11.09 -6.81 8.94
N GLU A 236 -11.15 -5.78 9.79
CA GLU A 236 -11.16 -4.37 9.41
C GLU A 236 -9.79 -3.88 8.90
N PHE A 237 -9.80 -2.67 8.36
CA PHE A 237 -8.58 -2.01 7.92
C PHE A 237 -7.85 -1.41 9.13
N PHE A 238 -6.57 -1.73 9.23
CA PHE A 238 -5.59 -1.02 10.02
C PHE A 238 -4.24 -1.23 9.36
N GLN A 239 -3.34 -0.25 9.48
CA GLN A 239 -2.06 -0.27 8.79
C GLN A 239 -1.28 -1.57 9.07
N ASN A 240 -0.65 -2.13 8.02
CA ASN A 240 -0.09 -3.48 8.05
C ASN A 240 1.38 -3.54 8.48
N ASN A 241 2.06 -2.39 8.60
CA ASN A 241 3.44 -2.31 9.05
C ASN A 241 3.49 -1.52 10.36
N PRO A 242 3.37 -2.17 11.53
CA PRO A 242 3.30 -1.47 12.80
C PRO A 242 4.61 -0.75 13.17
N HIS A 243 5.74 -1.22 12.65
CA HIS A 243 7.07 -0.73 13.03
C HIS A 243 7.32 0.72 12.59
N ILE A 244 6.71 1.15 11.49
CA ILE A 244 6.87 2.52 10.95
C ILE A 244 5.75 3.47 11.41
N LEU A 245 4.64 2.97 11.97
CA LEU A 245 3.43 3.79 12.20
C LEU A 245 3.65 4.95 13.15
N ASN A 246 4.49 4.78 14.17
CA ASN A 246 4.76 5.86 15.12
C ASN A 246 5.45 7.04 14.42
N GLU A 247 6.45 6.77 13.58
CA GLU A 247 7.17 7.80 12.83
C GLU A 247 6.30 8.42 11.73
N PHE A 248 5.49 7.60 11.08
CA PHE A 248 4.53 8.03 10.07
C PHE A 248 3.45 8.96 10.64
N ALA A 249 2.78 8.55 11.73
CA ALA A 249 1.76 9.36 12.39
C ALA A 249 2.34 10.65 12.98
N LYS A 250 3.55 10.56 13.57
CA LYS A 250 4.30 11.72 14.04
C LYS A 250 4.55 12.73 12.90
N HIS A 251 4.98 12.26 11.73
CA HIS A 251 5.23 13.14 10.59
C HIS A 251 3.95 13.84 10.11
N VAL A 252 2.84 13.11 9.98
CA VAL A 252 1.54 13.69 9.58
C VAL A 252 1.11 14.77 10.57
N ARG A 253 1.23 14.51 11.87
CA ARG A 253 0.95 15.48 12.93
C ARG A 253 1.86 16.72 12.87
N GLU A 254 3.17 16.52 12.71
CA GLU A 254 4.13 17.63 12.63
C GLU A 254 3.87 18.53 11.42
N GLU A 255 3.57 17.92 10.27
CA GLU A 255 3.21 18.69 9.08
C GLU A 255 1.87 19.41 9.28
N ALA A 256 0.86 18.79 9.90
CA ALA A 256 -0.41 19.42 10.23
C ALA A 256 -0.24 20.69 11.10
N LEU A 257 0.67 20.67 12.07
CA LEU A 257 0.95 21.77 13.02
C LEU A 257 1.93 22.85 12.50
N LYS A 258 2.56 22.63 11.34
CA LYS A 258 3.66 23.47 10.82
C LYS A 258 3.30 24.96 10.73
N GLY A 259 4.26 25.87 10.84
CA GLY A 259 3.95 27.32 10.74
C GLY A 259 3.09 27.92 11.86
N GLY A 260 2.66 27.12 12.87
CA GLY A 260 2.01 27.59 14.09
C GLY A 260 0.55 28.07 13.93
N ASP A 261 -0.09 28.35 15.07
CA ASP A 261 -1.48 28.83 15.16
C ASP A 261 -2.47 27.89 14.44
N ILE A 262 -2.40 26.61 14.83
CA ILE A 262 -3.34 25.56 14.47
C ILE A 262 -3.84 24.98 15.79
N ASP A 263 -5.13 25.13 16.05
CA ASP A 263 -5.79 24.68 17.27
C ASP A 263 -6.60 23.40 17.04
N TYR A 264 -7.03 23.16 15.80
CA TYR A 264 -8.02 22.13 15.48
C TYR A 264 -7.55 21.17 14.40
N LEU A 265 -7.96 19.90 14.52
CA LEU A 265 -7.69 18.87 13.53
C LEU A 265 -9.01 18.27 13.04
N VAL A 266 -9.14 18.12 11.73
CA VAL A 266 -10.15 17.23 11.12
C VAL A 266 -9.43 16.07 10.45
N ASP A 267 -9.73 14.84 10.84
CA ASP A 267 -9.21 13.61 10.24
C ASP A 267 -10.32 13.01 9.36
N ALA A 268 -10.24 13.25 8.06
CA ALA A 268 -11.18 12.69 7.09
C ALA A 268 -10.74 11.28 6.70
N TYR A 269 -11.68 10.34 6.68
CA TYR A 269 -11.43 8.89 6.54
C TYR A 269 -10.65 8.33 7.74
N CYS A 270 -11.03 8.75 8.95
CA CYS A 270 -10.23 8.49 10.16
C CYS A 270 -10.11 7.01 10.53
N GLY A 271 -10.96 6.13 9.97
CA GLY A 271 -11.04 4.74 10.37
C GLY A 271 -11.24 4.61 11.88
N SER A 272 -10.39 3.83 12.55
CA SER A 272 -10.40 3.67 14.02
C SER A 272 -9.67 4.76 14.80
N GLY A 273 -9.40 5.91 14.16
CA GLY A 273 -8.90 7.15 14.79
C GLY A 273 -7.39 7.29 14.82
N LEU A 274 -6.65 6.72 13.87
CA LEU A 274 -5.17 6.70 13.91
C LEU A 274 -4.57 8.10 14.07
N PHE A 275 -4.89 9.03 13.16
CA PHE A 275 -4.27 10.35 13.17
C PHE A 275 -4.89 11.25 14.24
N CYS A 276 -6.22 11.24 14.41
CA CYS A 276 -6.88 11.92 15.53
C CYS A 276 -6.23 11.61 16.88
N LEU A 277 -6.11 10.33 17.25
CA LEU A 277 -5.65 9.95 18.58
C LEU A 277 -4.15 10.17 18.77
N THR A 278 -3.33 9.93 17.75
CA THR A 278 -1.87 10.19 17.82
C THR A 278 -1.52 11.68 17.82
N ALA A 279 -2.42 12.54 17.36
CA ALA A 279 -2.28 13.99 17.37
C ALA A 279 -3.00 14.68 18.54
N ALA A 280 -3.83 13.96 19.29
CA ALA A 280 -4.77 14.56 20.23
C ALA A 280 -4.12 15.50 21.26
N ARG A 281 -2.90 15.21 21.73
CA ARG A 281 -2.24 16.00 22.79
C ARG A 281 -1.77 17.37 22.32
N GLU A 282 -1.64 17.57 21.01
CA GLU A 282 -1.07 18.78 20.41
C GLU A 282 -2.13 19.74 19.83
N PHE A 283 -3.39 19.31 19.79
CA PHE A 283 -4.52 20.11 19.32
C PHE A 283 -5.48 20.40 20.48
N LYS A 284 -6.20 21.53 20.43
CA LYS A 284 -7.28 21.82 21.39
C LYS A 284 -8.41 20.82 21.25
N GLU A 285 -8.82 20.52 20.02
CA GLU A 285 -9.85 19.54 19.71
C GLU A 285 -9.56 18.89 18.34
N ALA A 286 -9.90 17.61 18.22
CA ALA A 286 -9.83 16.88 16.96
C ALA A 286 -11.16 16.20 16.64
N ILE A 287 -11.58 16.24 15.36
CA ILE A 287 -12.76 15.54 14.86
C ILE A 287 -12.32 14.51 13.82
N GLY A 288 -12.65 13.24 14.04
CA GLY A 288 -12.51 12.18 13.05
C GLY A 288 -13.83 11.91 12.35
N ILE A 289 -13.80 11.75 11.04
CA ILE A 289 -14.99 11.52 10.21
C ILE A 289 -14.79 10.26 9.37
N GLU A 290 -15.72 9.33 9.48
CA GLU A 290 -15.66 8.03 8.80
C GLU A 290 -17.07 7.55 8.44
N ILE A 291 -17.20 6.83 7.31
CA ILE A 291 -18.49 6.30 6.84
C ILE A 291 -18.84 4.98 7.52
N SER A 292 -17.83 4.22 7.93
CA SER A 292 -17.96 2.95 8.64
C SER A 292 -18.34 3.17 10.11
N GLU A 293 -19.58 2.83 10.45
CA GLU A 293 -20.09 2.81 11.84
C GLU A 293 -19.19 2.00 12.78
N SER A 294 -18.80 0.78 12.38
CA SER A 294 -17.91 -0.08 13.15
C SER A 294 -16.54 0.57 13.41
N SER A 295 -16.01 1.32 12.45
CA SER A 295 -14.74 2.03 12.62
C SER A 295 -14.87 3.19 13.62
N ILE A 296 -15.99 3.93 13.58
CA ILE A 296 -16.32 5.00 14.54
C ILE A 296 -16.48 4.45 15.96
N ASP A 297 -17.17 3.32 16.11
CA ASP A 297 -17.29 2.62 17.39
C ASP A 297 -15.92 2.28 17.98
N TRP A 298 -15.01 1.78 17.14
CA TRP A 298 -13.63 1.52 17.56
C TRP A 298 -12.87 2.80 17.85
N ALA A 299 -13.06 3.88 17.10
CA ALA A 299 -12.43 5.16 17.36
C ALA A 299 -12.83 5.71 18.75
N HIS A 300 -14.12 5.63 19.11
CA HIS A 300 -14.60 5.98 20.45
C HIS A 300 -14.01 5.08 21.55
N ARG A 301 -13.96 3.77 21.33
CA ARG A 301 -13.35 2.82 22.28
C ARG A 301 -11.86 3.09 22.46
N ASN A 302 -11.15 3.39 21.37
CA ASN A 302 -9.73 3.69 21.38
C ASN A 302 -9.46 5.02 22.09
N ALA A 303 -10.26 6.05 21.89
CA ALA A 303 -10.15 7.30 22.65
C ALA A 303 -10.29 7.05 24.16
N LYS A 304 -11.35 6.35 24.56
CA LYS A 304 -11.60 5.99 25.96
C LYS A 304 -10.46 5.15 26.55
N GLN A 305 -9.99 4.14 25.82
CA GLN A 305 -8.90 3.25 26.22
C GLN A 305 -7.59 4.00 26.44
N ASN A 306 -7.30 4.98 25.58
CA ASN A 306 -6.10 5.81 25.67
C ASN A 306 -6.28 7.05 26.57
N LYS A 307 -7.45 7.21 27.20
CA LYS A 307 -7.79 8.37 28.05
C LYS A 307 -7.66 9.70 27.31
N ILE A 308 -8.13 9.72 26.07
CA ILE A 308 -8.17 10.91 25.21
C ILE A 308 -9.61 11.43 25.19
N GLU A 309 -9.80 12.66 25.66
CA GLU A 309 -11.12 13.27 25.85
C GLU A 309 -11.42 14.40 24.86
N ASN A 310 -10.41 14.92 24.17
CA ASN A 310 -10.55 16.04 23.22
C ASN A 310 -10.68 15.57 21.76
N CYS A 311 -11.00 14.30 21.53
CA CYS A 311 -11.34 13.77 20.22
C CYS A 311 -12.83 13.42 20.14
N ARG A 312 -13.48 13.87 19.07
CA ARG A 312 -14.84 13.49 18.70
C ARG A 312 -14.82 12.71 17.39
N PHE A 313 -15.74 11.78 17.25
CA PHE A 313 -15.86 10.96 16.04
C PHE A 313 -17.29 11.07 15.51
N LEU A 314 -17.42 11.34 14.22
CA LEU A 314 -18.68 11.55 13.55
C LEU A 314 -18.82 10.51 12.43
N GLN A 315 -19.94 9.80 12.43
CA GLN A 315 -20.32 9.02 11.27
C GLN A 315 -20.88 9.96 10.20
N GLY A 316 -20.17 10.12 9.09
CA GLY A 316 -20.50 11.10 8.06
C GLY A 316 -20.65 10.49 6.67
N ASP A 317 -21.62 11.00 5.91
CA ASP A 317 -21.65 10.80 4.45
C ASP A 317 -20.59 11.71 3.81
N ALA A 318 -19.88 11.19 2.81
CA ALA A 318 -18.90 11.93 2.03
C ALA A 318 -19.45 13.23 1.42
N ALA A 319 -20.77 13.32 1.22
CA ALA A 319 -21.44 14.49 0.68
C ALA A 319 -21.52 15.71 1.61
N ASN A 320 -21.37 15.54 2.93
CA ASN A 320 -21.53 16.64 3.91
C ASN A 320 -20.54 16.53 5.09
N ILE A 321 -19.27 16.23 4.79
CA ILE A 321 -18.24 15.96 5.81
C ILE A 321 -18.06 17.15 6.76
N PHE A 322 -18.04 18.38 6.24
CA PHE A 322 -17.73 19.56 7.06
C PHE A 322 -18.97 20.24 7.68
N ALA A 323 -20.19 19.77 7.40
CA ALA A 323 -21.42 20.44 7.85
C ALA A 323 -21.55 20.51 9.38
N GLU A 324 -20.98 19.55 10.09
CA GLU A 324 -21.00 19.47 11.57
C GLU A 324 -19.70 19.98 12.22
N VAL A 325 -18.76 20.49 11.43
CA VAL A 325 -17.47 21.01 11.92
C VAL A 325 -17.60 22.50 12.19
N SER A 326 -17.60 22.89 13.47
CA SER A 326 -17.72 24.29 13.91
C SER A 326 -16.37 24.99 14.15
N PHE A 327 -15.26 24.43 13.65
CA PHE A 327 -13.92 24.96 13.85
C PHE A 327 -13.63 26.18 12.99
N ASP A 328 -12.80 27.10 13.50
CA ASP A 328 -12.24 28.20 12.72
C ASP A 328 -11.27 27.63 11.67
N PRO A 329 -11.56 27.75 10.35
CA PRO A 329 -10.71 27.17 9.32
C PRO A 329 -9.29 27.74 9.31
N ALA A 330 -9.12 29.02 9.70
CA ALA A 330 -7.82 29.66 9.77
C ALA A 330 -6.92 29.04 10.86
N LYS A 331 -7.50 28.25 11.77
CA LYS A 331 -6.81 27.53 12.84
C LYS A 331 -6.95 26.01 12.72
N THR A 332 -7.43 25.52 11.58
CA THR A 332 -7.69 24.09 11.37
C THR A 332 -6.72 23.50 10.37
N ALA A 333 -6.22 22.30 10.69
CA ALA A 333 -5.59 21.40 9.73
C ALA A 333 -6.54 20.26 9.38
N VAL A 334 -6.54 19.81 8.13
CA VAL A 334 -7.28 18.63 7.67
C VAL A 334 -6.29 17.55 7.26
N VAL A 335 -6.40 16.35 7.84
CA VAL A 335 -5.72 15.15 7.36
C VAL A 335 -6.70 14.38 6.47
N ILE A 336 -6.21 13.85 5.35
CA ILE A 336 -7.00 13.07 4.40
C ILE A 336 -6.25 11.76 4.14
N ASP A 337 -6.84 10.61 4.45
CA ASP A 337 -6.30 9.28 4.12
C ASP A 337 -7.34 8.43 3.35
N PRO A 338 -7.61 8.76 2.08
CA PRO A 338 -8.69 8.15 1.34
C PRO A 338 -8.33 6.73 0.87
N PRO A 339 -9.32 5.90 0.49
CA PRO A 339 -9.05 4.62 -0.14
C PRO A 339 -8.27 4.75 -1.45
N ARG A 340 -7.77 3.63 -2.00
CA ARG A 340 -6.97 3.56 -3.25
C ARG A 340 -7.53 4.31 -4.48
N LYS A 341 -8.83 4.62 -4.50
CA LYS A 341 -9.52 5.38 -5.56
C LYS A 341 -9.33 6.90 -5.44
N GLY A 342 -8.71 7.38 -4.35
CA GLY A 342 -8.61 8.79 -3.99
C GLY A 342 -9.90 9.33 -3.35
N SER A 343 -9.93 10.63 -3.16
CA SER A 343 -11.09 11.40 -2.70
C SER A 343 -12.12 11.57 -3.82
N SER A 344 -13.38 11.80 -3.46
CA SER A 344 -14.40 12.17 -4.44
C SER A 344 -14.33 13.67 -4.76
N PRO A 345 -14.74 14.11 -5.97
CA PRO A 345 -14.80 15.52 -6.31
C PRO A 345 -15.62 16.34 -5.31
N GLU A 346 -16.76 15.81 -4.86
CA GLU A 346 -17.66 16.48 -3.91
C GLU A 346 -16.97 16.75 -2.57
N PHE A 347 -16.11 15.84 -2.10
CA PHE A 347 -15.32 16.07 -0.89
C PHE A 347 -14.25 17.15 -1.10
N LEU A 348 -13.60 17.14 -2.27
CA LEU A 348 -12.58 18.14 -2.58
C LEU A 348 -13.19 19.55 -2.72
N ASP A 349 -14.40 19.66 -3.26
CA ASP A 349 -15.15 20.92 -3.33
C ASP A 349 -15.50 21.43 -1.92
N GLN A 350 -16.00 20.56 -1.05
CA GLN A 350 -16.27 20.93 0.36
C GLN A 350 -14.98 21.32 1.10
N LEU A 351 -13.84 20.68 0.83
CA LEU A 351 -12.55 21.04 1.41
C LEU A 351 -12.09 22.43 0.96
N ILE A 352 -12.32 22.78 -0.32
CA ILE A 352 -12.03 24.10 -0.86
C ILE A 352 -12.91 25.15 -0.19
N GLU A 353 -14.20 24.85 0.01
CA GLU A 353 -15.17 25.73 0.68
C GLU A 353 -14.86 25.93 2.16
N PHE A 354 -14.58 24.84 2.90
CA PHE A 354 -14.19 24.90 4.31
C PHE A 354 -12.89 25.69 4.48
N ALA A 355 -11.99 25.66 3.49
CA ALA A 355 -10.77 26.48 3.42
C ALA A 355 -9.84 26.39 4.66
N PRO A 356 -9.52 25.18 5.18
CA PRO A 356 -8.58 25.03 6.28
C PRO A 356 -7.22 25.63 5.93
N LYS A 357 -6.51 26.17 6.93
CA LYS A 357 -5.16 26.71 6.77
C LYS A 357 -4.19 25.68 6.22
N ARG A 358 -4.36 24.41 6.59
CA ARG A 358 -3.50 23.30 6.14
C ARG A 358 -4.27 22.06 5.75
N VAL A 359 -3.75 21.35 4.76
CA VAL A 359 -4.18 19.99 4.42
C VAL A 359 -2.96 19.06 4.36
N VAL A 360 -3.04 17.90 5.01
CA VAL A 360 -2.05 16.82 4.91
C VAL A 360 -2.72 15.64 4.23
N TYR A 361 -2.39 15.42 2.97
CA TYR A 361 -2.95 14.35 2.16
C TYR A 361 -2.02 13.13 2.22
N VAL A 362 -2.50 12.05 2.83
CA VAL A 362 -1.88 10.73 2.87
C VAL A 362 -2.44 9.86 1.74
N SER A 363 -1.59 9.14 1.00
CA SER A 363 -2.08 8.24 -0.06
C SER A 363 -1.19 7.05 -0.35
N CYS A 364 -1.82 5.88 -0.46
CA CYS A 364 -1.19 4.65 -0.92
C CYS A 364 -1.13 4.52 -2.45
N ASN A 365 -1.67 5.51 -3.17
CA ASN A 365 -1.72 5.54 -4.63
C ASN A 365 -1.42 6.96 -5.15
N PRO A 366 -0.13 7.25 -5.46
CA PRO A 366 0.27 8.55 -5.96
C PRO A 366 -0.49 9.02 -7.21
N ALA A 367 -0.91 8.10 -8.10
CA ALA A 367 -1.61 8.49 -9.32
C ALA A 367 -2.99 9.12 -9.05
N THR A 368 -3.75 8.59 -8.09
CA THR A 368 -5.04 9.20 -7.70
C THR A 368 -4.84 10.43 -6.82
N GLN A 369 -3.82 10.44 -5.98
CA GLN A 369 -3.44 11.63 -5.20
C GLN A 369 -3.16 12.81 -6.14
N ILE A 370 -2.42 12.60 -7.22
CA ILE A 370 -2.10 13.65 -8.19
C ILE A 370 -3.34 14.22 -8.86
N ARG A 371 -4.29 13.36 -9.27
CA ARG A 371 -5.58 13.81 -9.81
C ARG A 371 -6.31 14.73 -8.81
N ASP A 372 -6.30 14.38 -7.53
CA ASP A 372 -6.98 15.16 -6.50
C ASP A 372 -6.23 16.46 -6.20
N LEU A 373 -4.89 16.45 -6.23
CA LEU A 373 -4.05 17.65 -6.13
C LEU A 373 -4.34 18.63 -7.25
N GLU A 374 -4.55 18.15 -8.47
CA GLU A 374 -4.93 18.97 -9.63
C GLU A 374 -6.26 19.70 -9.42
N HIS A 375 -7.20 19.10 -8.69
CA HIS A 375 -8.49 19.71 -8.36
C HIS A 375 -8.34 20.88 -7.37
N VAL A 376 -7.42 20.76 -6.40
CA VAL A 376 -7.26 21.76 -5.32
C VAL A 376 -6.15 22.78 -5.57
N LYS A 377 -5.32 22.61 -6.61
CA LYS A 377 -4.12 23.44 -6.89
C LYS A 377 -4.39 24.93 -7.06
N GLY A 378 -5.62 25.32 -7.40
CA GLY A 378 -6.05 26.72 -7.48
C GLY A 378 -6.03 27.42 -6.11
N HIS A 379 -6.37 26.68 -5.06
CA HIS A 379 -6.62 27.19 -3.71
C HIS A 379 -5.49 26.88 -2.73
N TYR A 380 -4.70 25.85 -3.00
CA TYR A 380 -3.61 25.39 -2.14
C TYR A 380 -2.27 25.35 -2.88
N ARG A 381 -1.20 25.61 -2.14
CA ARG A 381 0.18 25.38 -2.60
C ARG A 381 0.76 24.15 -1.91
N ILE A 382 1.52 23.34 -2.65
CA ILE A 382 2.30 22.26 -2.06
C ILE A 382 3.50 22.86 -1.34
N THR A 383 3.73 22.41 -0.11
CA THR A 383 4.85 22.84 0.74
C THR A 383 5.83 21.71 1.03
N ARG A 384 5.39 20.46 0.89
CA ARG A 384 6.24 19.27 1.07
C ARG A 384 5.63 18.04 0.42
N ILE A 385 6.48 17.16 -0.08
CA ILE A 385 6.12 15.82 -0.56
C ILE A 385 7.08 14.82 0.08
N LYS A 386 6.56 13.93 0.92
CA LYS A 386 7.35 12.94 1.66
C LYS A 386 6.75 11.53 1.52
N PRO A 387 7.42 10.65 0.76
CA PRO A 387 7.04 9.24 0.72
C PRO A 387 7.51 8.47 1.96
N PHE A 388 6.78 7.42 2.33
CA PHE A 388 7.08 6.46 3.39
C PHE A 388 7.00 5.03 2.85
N ASP A 389 7.98 4.20 3.20
CA ASP A 389 7.96 2.80 2.81
C ASP A 389 7.21 1.91 3.82
N LEU A 390 5.88 1.94 3.78
CA LEU A 390 5.06 1.01 4.58
C LEU A 390 5.10 -0.43 4.03
N PHE A 391 5.59 -0.64 2.80
CA PHE A 391 5.56 -1.94 2.14
C PHE A 391 6.91 -2.29 1.49
N PRO A 392 7.98 -2.49 2.29
CA PRO A 392 9.26 -2.97 1.80
C PRO A 392 9.12 -4.22 0.93
N GLN A 393 10.03 -4.41 -0.03
CA GLN A 393 10.01 -5.53 -1.00
C GLN A 393 8.88 -5.48 -2.04
N THR A 394 7.99 -4.50 -1.95
CA THR A 394 6.90 -4.29 -2.91
C THR A 394 7.07 -2.96 -3.62
N ARG A 395 6.33 -2.77 -4.71
CA ARG A 395 6.24 -1.49 -5.41
C ARG A 395 5.42 -0.42 -4.69
N HIS A 396 4.66 -0.80 -3.65
CA HIS A 396 3.79 0.12 -2.94
C HIS A 396 4.59 1.04 -2.00
N LEU A 397 4.05 2.23 -1.79
CA LEU A 397 4.52 3.24 -0.84
C LEU A 397 3.31 4.05 -0.37
N GLU A 398 3.45 4.72 0.76
CA GLU A 398 2.55 5.82 1.14
C GLU A 398 3.22 7.14 0.77
N CYS A 399 2.45 8.10 0.28
CA CYS A 399 2.92 9.44 -0.07
C CYS A 399 2.16 10.48 0.74
N VAL A 400 2.88 11.28 1.52
CA VAL A 400 2.32 12.40 2.30
C VAL A 400 2.61 13.70 1.56
N VAL A 401 1.56 14.44 1.24
CA VAL A 401 1.66 15.77 0.61
C VAL A 401 1.09 16.81 1.55
N THR A 402 1.91 17.80 1.91
CA THR A 402 1.50 18.93 2.75
C THR A 402 1.11 20.11 1.87
N LEU A 403 -0.10 20.60 2.07
CA LEU A 403 -0.69 21.72 1.36
C LEU A 403 -0.96 22.88 2.31
N GLU A 404 -0.73 24.09 1.85
CA GLU A 404 -1.05 25.31 2.60
C GLU A 404 -2.00 26.18 1.79
N ARG A 405 -2.97 26.79 2.45
CA ARG A 405 -3.91 27.70 1.81
C ARG A 405 -3.15 28.89 1.20
N LYS A 406 -3.45 29.20 -0.07
CA LYS A 406 -2.94 30.39 -0.75
C LYS A 406 -3.64 31.67 -0.31
#